data_AF-A0A7J6PLS0-F1
#
_entry.id   AF-A0A7J6PLS0-F1
#
_cell.length_a   1.000
_cell.length_b   1.000
_cell.length_c   1.000
_cell.angle_alpha   90.00
_cell.angle_beta   90.00
_cell.angle_gamma   90.00
#
_symmetry.space_group_name_H-M   'P 1'
#
loop_
_entity.id
_entity.type
_entity.pdbx_description
1 polymer ?
#
loop_
_entity_poly.entity_id
_entity_poly.type
_entity_poly.pdbx_seq_one_letter_code
_entity_poly.pdbx_strand_id
1 'polypeptide(L)'
;MGAIDIGVLYYVFLSLLSVFCTNAINILAGINGLEVGQSMVLAISLILNDLLQLYRHAQQAATWPPYESHLMSLYLLLPFVGASFPLMVANMYPAVAFVGDTYCYLAGMTLAASGILGQCSKTLFKLIPCPRHRLPHYNPKTDMLSVSYTPWFDPTKDLKPAGRLTLAVIRSLHLAKVETNEKGEVRVQNLTLINLVLWLKGDTHEDSLNRILLSIQCLWSLCAFFIRYRLAAYIIFFCLPWLCVGECVTVGERIALM
;
A
#
# COMPACT_ATOMS: atom_id res chain seq x y z
N MET A 1 -5.29 -7.98 -30.11
CA MET A 1 -6.16 -8.56 -29.06
C MET A 1 -6.86 -7.41 -28.36
N GLY A 2 -8.18 -7.49 -28.22
CA GLY A 2 -9.06 -6.34 -27.95
C GLY A 2 -8.89 -5.73 -26.57
N ALA A 3 -8.95 -4.40 -26.51
CA ALA A 3 -9.17 -3.68 -25.27
C ALA A 3 -10.61 -3.92 -24.81
N ILE A 4 -10.78 -4.30 -23.54
CA ILE A 4 -12.10 -4.44 -22.93
C ILE A 4 -12.49 -3.08 -22.37
N ASP A 5 -13.57 -2.49 -22.89
CA ASP A 5 -14.16 -1.30 -22.30
C ASP A 5 -14.97 -1.68 -21.06
N ILE A 6 -14.57 -1.12 -19.92
CA ILE A 6 -15.15 -1.41 -18.60
C ILE A 6 -16.29 -0.42 -18.30
N GLY A 7 -16.40 0.70 -19.02
CA GLY A 7 -17.49 1.68 -18.90
C GLY A 7 -17.74 2.15 -17.46
N VAL A 8 -19.00 2.10 -17.01
CA VAL A 8 -19.43 2.52 -15.66
C VAL A 8 -18.69 1.79 -14.54
N LEU A 9 -18.33 0.52 -14.75
CA LEU A 9 -17.62 -0.27 -13.75
C LEU A 9 -16.22 0.29 -13.46
N TYR A 10 -15.61 1.03 -14.40
CA TYR A 10 -14.34 1.72 -14.17
C TYR A 10 -14.50 2.84 -13.14
N TYR A 11 -15.58 3.63 -13.21
CA TYR A 11 -15.86 4.67 -12.24
C TYR A 11 -16.15 4.10 -10.84
N VAL A 12 -16.89 3.00 -10.77
CA VAL A 12 -17.11 2.27 -9.50
C VAL A 12 -15.78 1.80 -8.92
N PHE A 13 -14.89 1.26 -9.76
CA PHE A 13 -13.54 0.87 -9.34
C PHE A 13 -12.74 2.06 -8.80
N LEU A 14 -12.77 3.22 -9.47
CA LEU A 14 -12.08 4.43 -9.00
C LEU A 14 -12.60 4.92 -7.64
N SER A 15 -13.92 4.88 -7.42
CA SER A 15 -14.52 5.20 -6.12
C SER A 15 -14.08 4.23 -5.03
N LEU A 16 -14.09 2.92 -5.32
CA LEU A 16 -13.63 1.90 -4.38
C LEU A 16 -12.13 2.02 -4.08
N LEU A 17 -11.31 2.42 -5.06
CA LEU A 17 -9.89 2.67 -4.87
C LEU A 17 -9.64 3.84 -3.92
N SER A 18 -10.37 4.96 -4.08
CA SER A 18 -10.28 6.10 -3.17
C SER A 18 -10.69 5.74 -1.74
N VAL A 19 -11.81 5.02 -1.57
CA VAL A 19 -12.26 4.50 -0.28
C VAL A 19 -11.24 3.51 0.30
N PHE A 20 -10.60 2.71 -0.55
CA PHE A 20 -9.57 1.78 -0.11
C PHE A 20 -8.34 2.51 0.44
N CYS A 21 -7.77 3.46 -0.30
CA CYS A 21 -6.55 4.18 0.07
C CYS A 21 -6.70 4.91 1.41
N THR A 22 -7.82 5.62 1.59
CA THR A 22 -8.16 6.33 2.83
C THR A 22 -8.27 5.40 4.04
N ASN A 23 -8.93 4.25 3.87
CA ASN A 23 -9.08 3.25 4.93
C ASN A 23 -7.89 2.29 5.07
N ALA A 24 -6.95 2.27 4.14
CA ALA A 24 -5.77 1.42 4.21
C ALA A 24 -4.74 2.01 5.17
N ILE A 25 -4.43 3.30 5.00
CA ILE A 25 -3.53 4.05 5.89
C ILE A 25 -4.11 4.06 7.31
N ASN A 26 -5.43 4.31 7.44
CA ASN A 26 -6.06 4.37 8.75
C ASN A 26 -6.09 3.02 9.49
N ILE A 27 -6.05 1.89 8.78
CA ILE A 27 -5.98 0.57 9.41
C ILE A 27 -4.54 0.19 9.81
N LEU A 28 -3.55 0.72 9.09
CA LEU A 28 -2.13 0.54 9.41
C LEU A 28 -1.64 1.75 10.23
N ALA A 29 -2.33 2.04 11.32
CA ALA A 29 -2.08 3.17 12.21
C ALA A 29 -1.85 2.70 13.64
N GLY A 30 -1.40 3.60 14.51
CA GLY A 30 -1.31 3.35 15.94
C GLY A 30 0.09 3.10 16.50
N ILE A 31 1.11 3.54 15.76
CA ILE A 31 2.50 3.57 16.19
C ILE A 31 3.02 4.97 15.85
N ASN A 32 3.71 5.61 16.78
CA ASN A 32 4.26 6.96 16.63
C ASN A 32 5.08 7.11 15.34
N GLY A 33 4.61 7.98 14.43
CA GLY A 33 5.26 8.29 13.16
C GLY A 33 4.91 7.35 12.00
N LEU A 34 4.05 6.34 12.20
CA LEU A 34 3.76 5.33 11.17
C LEU A 34 2.81 5.86 10.08
N GLU A 35 1.78 6.62 10.44
CA GLU A 35 0.77 7.14 9.50
C GLU A 35 1.37 8.18 8.56
N VAL A 36 2.14 9.12 9.11
CA VAL A 36 2.84 10.14 8.32
C VAL A 36 4.00 9.53 7.56
N GLY A 37 4.78 8.66 8.21
CA GLY A 37 5.93 7.99 7.60
C GLY A 37 5.55 7.16 6.38
N GLN A 38 4.52 6.30 6.49
CA GLN A 38 4.08 5.48 5.36
C GLN A 38 3.55 6.34 4.20
N SER A 39 2.83 7.41 4.53
CA SER A 39 2.27 8.33 3.53
C SER A 39 3.36 9.09 2.80
N MET A 40 4.42 9.49 3.53
CA MET A 40 5.60 10.14 2.97
C MET A 40 6.38 9.23 2.02
N VAL A 41 6.61 7.97 2.42
CA VAL A 41 7.26 6.96 1.56
C VAL A 41 6.49 6.76 0.26
N LEU A 42 5.15 6.67 0.31
CA LEU A 42 4.31 6.55 -0.89
C LEU A 42 4.37 7.81 -1.75
N ALA A 43 4.23 9.00 -1.15
CA ALA A 43 4.24 10.26 -1.89
C ALA A 43 5.57 10.48 -2.62
N ILE A 44 6.70 10.25 -1.94
CA ILE A 44 8.04 10.33 -2.55
C ILE A 44 8.19 9.29 -3.66
N SER A 45 7.69 8.07 -3.46
CA SER A 45 7.70 7.03 -4.49
C SER A 45 6.91 7.47 -5.74
N LEU A 46 5.74 8.10 -5.57
CA LEU A 46 4.96 8.60 -6.70
C LEU A 46 5.65 9.78 -7.39
N ILE A 47 6.22 10.72 -6.64
CA ILE A 47 6.99 11.84 -7.20
C ILE A 47 8.16 11.32 -8.04
N LEU A 48 8.95 10.38 -7.53
CA LEU A 48 10.07 9.78 -8.27
C LEU A 48 9.59 9.09 -9.55
N ASN A 49 8.45 8.40 -9.48
CA ASN A 49 7.84 7.75 -10.64
C ASN A 49 7.36 8.78 -11.69
N ASP A 50 6.75 9.88 -11.27
CA ASP A 50 6.29 10.95 -12.16
C ASP A 50 7.48 11.67 -12.81
N LEU A 51 8.51 12.01 -12.04
CA LEU A 51 9.74 12.63 -12.57
C LEU A 51 10.43 11.72 -13.59
N LEU A 52 10.50 10.41 -13.32
CA LEU A 52 11.08 9.44 -14.26
C LEU A 52 10.25 9.33 -15.55
N GLN A 53 8.91 9.37 -15.45
CA GLN A 53 8.05 9.38 -16.63
C GLN A 53 8.20 10.67 -17.43
N LEU A 54 8.24 11.84 -16.79
CA LEU A 54 8.50 13.12 -17.45
C LEU A 54 9.85 13.14 -18.17
N TYR A 55 10.90 12.60 -17.54
CA TYR A 55 12.22 12.47 -18.17
C TYR A 55 12.17 11.57 -19.42
N ARG A 56 11.43 10.45 -19.37
CA ARG A 56 11.27 9.56 -20.53
C ARG A 56 10.48 10.22 -21.66
N HIS A 57 9.45 11.02 -21.37
CA HIS A 57 8.73 11.81 -22.37
C HIS A 57 9.62 12.86 -23.05
N ALA A 58 10.59 13.41 -22.33
CA ALA A 58 11.53 14.36 -22.91
C ALA A 58 12.53 13.71 -23.88
N GLN A 59 12.85 12.41 -23.70
CA GLN A 59 13.84 11.69 -24.51
C GLN A 59 13.25 10.87 -25.66
N GLN A 60 12.12 10.22 -25.42
CA GLN A 60 11.35 9.47 -26.40
C GLN A 60 10.01 10.20 -26.50
N ALA A 61 9.55 10.54 -27.70
CA ALA A 61 8.24 11.14 -27.94
C ALA A 61 7.09 10.14 -27.62
N ALA A 62 7.13 9.57 -26.42
CA ALA A 62 6.14 8.67 -25.87
C ALA A 62 4.83 9.44 -25.82
N THR A 63 3.86 8.94 -26.56
CA THR A 63 2.56 9.60 -26.75
C THR A 63 1.64 9.38 -25.54
N TRP A 64 1.97 8.41 -24.66
CA TRP A 64 1.13 7.98 -23.54
C TRP A 64 1.95 7.53 -22.31
N PRO A 65 1.55 7.89 -21.06
CA PRO A 65 0.46 8.82 -20.69
C PRO A 65 0.77 10.29 -21.08
N PRO A 66 -0.19 11.22 -21.04
CA PRO A 66 0.08 12.62 -21.35
C PRO A 66 1.02 13.28 -20.33
N TYR A 67 1.96 14.09 -20.80
CA TYR A 67 2.89 14.89 -19.97
C TYR A 67 2.17 15.65 -18.84
N GLU A 68 1.04 16.30 -19.18
CA GLU A 68 0.21 17.08 -18.25
C GLU A 68 -0.34 16.25 -17.07
N SER A 69 -0.56 14.94 -17.26
CA SER A 69 -1.10 14.06 -16.21
C SER A 69 -0.09 13.84 -15.08
N HIS A 70 1.18 13.65 -15.42
CA HIS A 70 2.26 13.53 -14.43
C HIS A 70 2.57 14.88 -13.77
N LEU A 71 2.47 15.98 -14.50
CA LEU A 71 2.64 17.32 -13.96
C LEU A 71 1.53 17.67 -12.94
N MET A 72 0.27 17.34 -13.25
CA MET A 72 -0.87 17.50 -12.33
C MET A 72 -0.68 16.67 -11.05
N SER A 73 -0.19 15.44 -11.17
CA SER A 73 0.15 14.59 -10.01
C SER A 73 1.21 15.25 -9.12
N LEU A 74 2.28 15.83 -9.72
CA LEU A 74 3.32 16.56 -8.99
C LEU A 74 2.79 17.81 -8.27
N TYR A 75 1.88 18.56 -8.89
CA TYR A 75 1.25 19.73 -8.26
C TYR A 75 0.44 19.37 -7.01
N LEU A 76 -0.08 18.15 -6.91
CA LEU A 76 -0.76 17.66 -5.70
C LEU A 76 0.23 17.09 -4.68
N LEU A 77 1.23 16.34 -5.13
CA LEU A 77 2.14 15.61 -4.24
C LEU A 77 3.19 16.50 -3.57
N LEU A 78 3.72 17.51 -4.27
CA LEU A 78 4.76 18.39 -3.71
C LEU A 78 4.26 19.22 -2.51
N PRO A 79 3.09 19.89 -2.56
CA PRO A 79 2.52 20.56 -1.40
C PRO A 79 2.17 19.58 -0.27
N PHE A 80 1.68 18.38 -0.62
CA PHE A 80 1.37 17.34 0.36
C PHE A 80 2.60 16.90 1.16
N VAL A 81 3.73 16.66 0.48
CA VAL A 81 5.01 16.34 1.12
C VAL A 81 5.49 17.52 1.97
N GLY A 82 5.44 18.74 1.44
CA GLY A 82 5.82 19.96 2.16
C GLY A 82 5.03 20.18 3.44
N ALA A 83 3.72 19.95 3.43
CA ALA A 83 2.85 20.07 4.59
C ALA A 83 2.98 18.89 5.57
N SER A 84 3.22 17.68 5.06
CA SER A 84 3.36 16.48 5.89
C SER A 84 4.72 16.39 6.58
N PHE A 85 5.76 17.05 6.07
CA PHE A 85 7.10 17.03 6.65
C PHE A 85 7.18 17.57 8.10
N PRO A 86 6.70 18.80 8.42
CA PRO A 86 6.71 19.29 9.79
C PRO A 86 5.81 18.45 10.71
N LEU A 87 4.70 17.94 10.18
CA LEU A 87 3.83 17.02 10.92
C LEU A 87 4.53 15.71 11.26
N MET A 88 5.35 15.18 10.35
CA MET A 88 6.18 14.00 10.58
C MET A 88 7.15 14.23 11.73
N VAL A 89 7.84 15.37 11.75
CA VAL A 89 8.79 15.70 12.83
C VAL A 89 8.08 15.76 14.19
N ALA A 90 6.86 16.32 14.25
CA ALA A 90 6.08 16.38 15.49
C ALA A 90 5.44 15.04 15.91
N ASN A 91 5.24 14.11 14.95
CA ASN A 91 4.59 12.83 15.17
C ASN A 91 5.56 11.65 15.32
N MET A 92 6.82 11.80 14.90
CA MET A 92 7.87 10.79 15.10
C MET A 92 8.12 10.56 16.59
N TYR A 93 8.54 9.33 16.92
CA TYR A 93 8.80 8.95 18.31
C TYR A 93 9.90 9.83 18.95
N PRO A 94 9.68 10.37 20.17
CA PRO A 94 8.43 10.37 20.93
C PRO A 94 7.43 11.42 20.40
N ALA A 95 6.20 11.00 20.11
CA ALA A 95 5.22 11.87 19.46
C ALA A 95 4.76 13.01 20.38
N VAL A 96 4.80 14.24 19.87
CA VAL A 96 4.29 15.45 20.53
C VAL A 96 2.89 15.78 20.03
N ALA A 97 2.55 15.37 18.80
CA ALA A 97 1.25 15.54 18.20
C ALA A 97 0.78 14.27 17.49
N PHE A 98 -0.52 13.98 17.60
CA PHE A 98 -1.18 12.89 16.87
C PHE A 98 -1.93 13.42 15.67
N VAL A 99 -1.85 12.70 14.56
CA VAL A 99 -2.44 13.13 13.29
C VAL A 99 -3.93 12.78 13.15
N GLY A 100 -4.33 11.67 13.78
CA GLY A 100 -5.71 11.18 13.79
C GLY A 100 -6.27 10.81 12.42
N ASP A 101 -7.57 10.51 12.39
CA ASP A 101 -8.29 10.11 11.18
C ASP A 101 -8.25 11.18 10.08
N THR A 102 -8.22 12.46 10.47
CA THR A 102 -8.18 13.61 9.56
C THR A 102 -7.01 13.52 8.59
N TYR A 103 -5.81 13.21 9.11
CA TYR A 103 -4.64 13.04 8.26
C TYR A 103 -4.72 11.79 7.40
N CYS A 104 -5.16 10.66 7.96
CA CYS A 104 -5.28 9.40 7.21
C CYS A 104 -6.21 9.54 6.00
N TYR A 105 -7.34 10.24 6.16
CA TYR A 105 -8.26 10.53 5.06
C TYR A 105 -7.68 11.52 4.05
N LEU A 106 -7.01 12.59 4.52
CA LEU A 106 -6.33 13.54 3.64
C LEU A 106 -5.24 12.86 2.80
N ALA A 107 -4.36 12.10 3.44
CA ALA A 107 -3.25 11.38 2.80
C ALA A 107 -3.77 10.35 1.79
N GLY A 108 -4.73 9.52 2.21
CA GLY A 108 -5.29 8.50 1.33
C GLY A 108 -6.01 9.07 0.12
N MET A 109 -6.74 10.18 0.29
CA MET A 109 -7.42 10.84 -0.84
C MET A 109 -6.41 11.52 -1.77
N THR A 110 -5.38 12.16 -1.23
CA THR A 110 -4.34 12.82 -2.04
C THR A 110 -3.56 11.81 -2.88
N LEU A 111 -3.15 10.69 -2.28
CA LEU A 111 -2.46 9.60 -2.98
C LEU A 111 -3.36 8.89 -4.00
N ALA A 112 -4.65 8.73 -3.69
CA ALA A 112 -5.61 8.18 -4.65
C ALA A 112 -5.82 9.13 -5.83
N ALA A 113 -6.04 10.42 -5.57
CA ALA A 113 -6.21 11.43 -6.60
C ALA A 113 -4.99 11.53 -7.51
N SER A 114 -3.76 11.58 -6.95
CA SER A 114 -2.53 11.60 -7.73
C SER A 114 -2.35 10.31 -8.56
N GLY A 115 -2.69 9.14 -8.00
CA GLY A 115 -2.63 7.86 -8.71
C GLY A 115 -3.67 7.71 -9.83
N ILE A 116 -4.87 8.28 -9.65
CA ILE A 116 -5.94 8.29 -10.66
C ILE A 116 -5.59 9.28 -11.78
N LEU A 117 -5.16 10.49 -11.43
CA LEU A 117 -4.76 11.53 -12.39
C LEU A 117 -3.49 11.13 -13.15
N GLY A 118 -2.52 10.48 -12.48
CA GLY A 118 -1.28 9.96 -13.07
C GLY A 118 -1.41 8.58 -13.74
N GLN A 119 -2.63 8.06 -13.95
CA GLN A 119 -2.93 6.77 -14.59
C GLN A 119 -2.14 5.55 -14.05
N CYS A 120 -1.84 5.54 -12.75
CA CYS A 120 -1.08 4.48 -12.07
C CYS A 120 -1.96 3.67 -11.09
N SER A 121 -3.26 3.53 -11.37
CA SER A 121 -4.27 2.98 -10.45
C SER A 121 -4.30 1.44 -10.30
N LYS A 122 -3.40 0.70 -10.94
CA LYS A 122 -3.35 -0.76 -10.77
C LYS A 122 -2.64 -1.09 -9.47
N THR A 123 -3.38 -1.34 -8.38
CA THR A 123 -3.17 -2.41 -7.36
C THR A 123 -4.08 -2.14 -6.14
N LEU A 124 -4.60 -3.22 -5.55
CA LEU A 124 -5.24 -3.37 -4.23
C LEU A 124 -6.78 -3.46 -4.19
N PHE A 125 -7.24 -4.66 -3.80
CA PHE A 125 -8.60 -4.96 -3.32
C PHE A 125 -8.55 -5.33 -1.83
N LYS A 126 -9.63 -5.02 -1.08
CA LYS A 126 -9.84 -5.41 0.32
C LYS A 126 -10.99 -6.42 0.38
N LEU A 127 -10.75 -7.61 0.92
CA LEU A 127 -11.73 -8.70 0.94
C LEU A 127 -12.17 -9.13 2.36
N ILE A 128 -11.73 -8.43 3.42
CA ILE A 128 -12.01 -8.85 4.80
C ILE A 128 -12.37 -7.66 5.69
N PRO A 129 -13.59 -7.60 6.26
CA PRO A 129 -13.90 -6.70 7.36
C PRO A 129 -13.30 -7.24 8.67
N CYS A 130 -12.64 -6.39 9.44
CA CYS A 130 -12.03 -6.74 10.73
C CYS A 130 -12.15 -5.58 11.73
N PRO A 131 -12.18 -5.85 13.05
CA PRO A 131 -12.68 -4.93 14.08
C PRO A 131 -11.79 -3.70 14.31
N ARG A 132 -12.42 -2.63 14.84
CA ARG A 132 -11.94 -1.23 14.85
C ARG A 132 -10.74 -0.91 15.74
N HIS A 133 -10.32 -1.78 16.66
CA HIS A 133 -9.15 -1.53 17.51
C HIS A 133 -8.19 -2.72 17.48
N ARG A 134 -7.02 -2.56 16.83
CA ARG A 134 -5.99 -3.60 16.67
C ARG A 134 -4.58 -3.10 17.03
N LEU A 135 -4.49 -2.22 18.02
CA LEU A 135 -3.21 -1.77 18.56
C LEU A 135 -2.49 -2.95 19.27
N PRO A 136 -1.15 -3.05 19.17
CA PRO A 136 -0.36 -3.95 20.00
C PRO A 136 -0.46 -3.53 21.49
N HIS A 137 -0.26 -4.48 22.41
CA HIS A 137 -0.35 -4.21 23.84
C HIS A 137 0.97 -3.61 24.34
N TYR A 138 0.91 -2.37 24.83
CA TYR A 138 2.05 -1.68 25.45
C TYR A 138 2.26 -2.14 26.90
N ASN A 139 3.47 -2.58 27.23
CA ASN A 139 3.84 -2.92 28.61
C ASN A 139 4.68 -1.80 29.24
N PRO A 140 4.11 -1.01 30.17
CA PRO A 140 4.79 0.15 30.77
C PRO A 140 5.97 -0.23 31.67
N LYS A 141 6.10 -1.51 32.08
CA LYS A 141 7.21 -1.98 32.90
C LYS A 141 8.46 -2.31 32.09
N THR A 142 8.28 -2.70 30.83
CA THR A 142 9.38 -3.14 29.95
C THR A 142 9.61 -2.18 28.78
N ASP A 143 8.73 -1.19 28.60
CA ASP A 143 8.74 -0.22 27.49
C ASP A 143 8.74 -0.86 26.10
N MET A 144 7.96 -1.94 25.95
CA MET A 144 7.95 -2.79 24.75
C MET A 144 6.51 -3.02 24.30
N LEU A 145 6.35 -3.16 22.97
CA LEU A 145 5.10 -3.56 22.35
C LEU A 145 5.07 -5.08 22.20
N SER A 146 3.97 -5.65 22.68
CA SER A 146 3.69 -7.08 22.61
C SER A 146 2.46 -7.35 21.74
N VAL A 147 2.37 -8.57 21.21
CA VAL A 147 1.28 -8.98 20.32
C VAL A 147 -0.08 -8.87 21.01
N SER A 148 -1.07 -8.27 20.35
CA SER A 148 -2.45 -8.25 20.84
C SER A 148 -3.28 -9.44 20.35
N TYR A 149 -4.19 -9.93 21.20
CA TYR A 149 -5.02 -11.11 20.94
C TYR A 149 -6.50 -10.76 21.06
N THR A 150 -7.32 -11.53 20.36
CA THR A 150 -8.77 -11.56 20.54
C THR A 150 -9.13 -12.13 21.91
N PRO A 151 -10.27 -11.73 22.51
CA PRO A 151 -10.77 -12.37 23.73
C PRO A 151 -11.03 -13.86 23.48
N TRP A 152 -11.00 -14.65 24.53
CA TRP A 152 -11.34 -16.08 24.45
C TRP A 152 -12.76 -16.26 23.93
N PHE A 153 -12.94 -17.08 22.90
CA PHE A 153 -14.25 -17.40 22.33
C PHE A 153 -14.36 -18.90 22.02
N ASP A 154 -15.60 -19.42 21.96
CA ASP A 154 -15.86 -20.82 21.61
C ASP A 154 -16.09 -20.94 20.09
N PRO A 155 -15.21 -21.66 19.34
CA PRO A 155 -15.33 -21.81 17.89
C PRO A 155 -16.63 -22.46 17.42
N THR A 156 -17.27 -23.23 18.28
CA THR A 156 -18.47 -24.01 17.93
C THR A 156 -19.76 -23.22 18.15
N LYS A 157 -19.78 -22.27 19.07
CA LYS A 157 -20.96 -21.47 19.43
C LYS A 157 -20.93 -20.07 18.84
N ASP A 158 -19.77 -19.43 18.80
CA ASP A 158 -19.66 -18.01 18.48
C ASP A 158 -19.31 -17.74 17.00
N LEU A 159 -18.85 -18.77 16.27
CA LEU A 159 -18.44 -18.64 14.88
C LEU A 159 -19.40 -19.28 13.87
N LYS A 160 -19.79 -18.47 12.89
CA LYS A 160 -20.42 -18.88 11.64
C LYS A 160 -19.53 -19.86 10.85
N PRO A 161 -20.09 -20.70 9.97
CA PRO A 161 -19.32 -21.68 9.19
C PRO A 161 -18.18 -21.05 8.36
N ALA A 162 -18.40 -19.85 7.79
CA ALA A 162 -17.34 -19.11 7.10
C ALA A 162 -16.17 -18.73 8.04
N GLY A 163 -16.46 -18.36 9.29
CA GLY A 163 -15.44 -18.05 10.29
C GLY A 163 -14.63 -19.27 10.72
N ARG A 164 -15.28 -20.45 10.79
CA ARG A 164 -14.59 -21.73 11.06
C ARG A 164 -13.64 -22.12 9.93
N LEU A 165 -14.05 -21.92 8.67
CA LEU A 165 -13.18 -22.13 7.52
C LEU A 165 -11.98 -21.19 7.56
N THR A 166 -12.20 -19.90 7.83
CA THR A 166 -11.11 -18.92 7.97
C THR A 166 -10.14 -19.31 9.08
N LEU A 167 -10.64 -19.78 10.23
CA LEU A 167 -9.80 -20.27 11.32
C LEU A 167 -9.01 -21.52 10.93
N ALA A 168 -9.60 -22.44 10.18
CA ALA A 168 -8.92 -23.62 9.65
C ALA A 168 -7.81 -23.25 8.66
N VAL A 169 -8.06 -22.27 7.78
CA VAL A 169 -7.06 -21.73 6.86
C VAL A 169 -5.91 -21.06 7.62
N ILE A 170 -6.21 -20.24 8.63
CA ILE A 170 -5.18 -19.59 9.46
C ILE A 170 -4.30 -20.63 10.17
N ARG A 171 -4.91 -21.70 10.71
CA ARG A 171 -4.18 -22.82 11.33
C ARG A 171 -3.33 -23.59 10.32
N SER A 172 -3.89 -23.89 9.15
CA SER A 172 -3.18 -24.64 8.10
C SER A 172 -1.99 -23.86 7.55
N LEU A 173 -2.12 -22.55 7.39
CA LEU A 173 -1.10 -21.68 6.80
C LEU A 173 -0.14 -21.07 7.85
N HIS A 174 -0.30 -21.39 9.15
CA HIS A 174 0.47 -20.81 10.26
C HIS A 174 0.58 -19.28 10.20
N LEU A 175 -0.50 -18.59 9.78
CA LEU A 175 -0.49 -17.15 9.58
C LEU A 175 -0.62 -16.33 10.88
N ALA A 176 -1.09 -16.96 11.95
CA ALA A 176 -1.28 -16.31 13.24
C ALA A 176 -1.16 -17.31 14.39
N LYS A 177 -0.71 -16.85 15.55
CA LYS A 177 -0.69 -17.66 16.77
C LYS A 177 -2.11 -17.93 17.26
N VAL A 178 -2.47 -19.20 17.36
CA VAL A 178 -3.76 -19.67 17.87
C VAL A 178 -3.51 -20.48 19.14
N GLU A 179 -3.98 -20.00 20.29
CA GLU A 179 -3.87 -20.71 21.57
C GLU A 179 -5.23 -21.30 21.93
N THR A 180 -5.24 -22.53 22.45
CA THR A 180 -6.45 -23.23 22.88
C THR A 180 -6.33 -23.52 24.37
N ASN A 181 -7.33 -23.15 25.16
CA ASN A 181 -7.35 -23.38 26.59
C ASN A 181 -7.90 -24.79 26.91
N GLU A 182 -7.69 -25.25 28.15
CA GLU A 182 -8.19 -26.55 28.65
C GLU A 182 -9.72 -26.68 28.56
N LYS A 183 -10.43 -25.55 28.55
CA LYS A 183 -11.89 -25.45 28.41
C LYS A 183 -12.40 -25.53 26.96
N GLY A 184 -11.51 -25.66 25.97
CA GLY A 184 -11.86 -25.68 24.55
C GLY A 184 -12.05 -24.30 23.90
N GLU A 185 -11.89 -23.23 24.67
CA GLU A 185 -11.91 -21.84 24.17
C GLU A 185 -10.63 -21.53 23.40
N VAL A 186 -10.75 -20.76 22.32
CA VAL A 186 -9.65 -20.40 21.44
C VAL A 186 -9.44 -18.90 21.49
N ARG A 187 -8.16 -18.48 21.54
CA ARG A 187 -7.76 -17.09 21.25
C ARG A 187 -6.87 -17.07 20.03
N VAL A 188 -7.09 -16.06 19.20
CA VAL A 188 -6.31 -15.83 17.99
C VAL A 188 -5.63 -14.48 18.10
N GLN A 189 -4.37 -14.41 17.70
CA GLN A 189 -3.67 -13.15 17.50
C GLN A 189 -4.44 -12.23 16.55
N ASN A 190 -4.50 -10.93 16.87
CA ASN A 190 -5.15 -9.95 16.00
C ASN A 190 -4.40 -9.87 14.65
N LEU A 191 -5.14 -10.10 13.55
CA LEU A 191 -4.58 -10.11 12.20
C LEU A 191 -4.27 -8.68 11.72
N THR A 192 -3.07 -8.21 12.02
CA THR A 192 -2.48 -6.98 11.48
C THR A 192 -1.02 -7.22 11.08
N LEU A 193 -0.52 -6.41 10.14
CA LEU A 193 0.89 -6.44 9.77
C LEU A 193 1.80 -6.16 10.98
N ILE A 194 1.37 -5.25 11.86
CA ILE A 194 2.07 -4.90 13.10
C ILE A 194 2.25 -6.14 13.99
N ASN A 195 1.15 -6.87 14.26
CA ASN A 195 1.20 -8.08 15.07
C ASN A 195 1.97 -9.21 14.37
N LEU A 196 1.88 -9.31 13.04
CA LEU A 196 2.67 -10.29 12.28
C LEU A 196 4.17 -10.04 12.43
N VAL A 197 4.62 -8.78 12.31
CA VAL A 197 6.03 -8.40 12.52
C VAL A 197 6.47 -8.66 13.96
N LEU A 198 5.63 -8.34 14.95
CA LEU A 198 5.89 -8.66 16.36
C LEU A 198 5.96 -10.18 16.61
N TRP A 199 5.16 -10.98 15.92
CA TRP A 199 5.25 -12.44 16.05
C TRP A 199 6.53 -13.01 15.43
N LEU A 200 6.96 -12.47 14.28
CA LEU A 200 8.18 -12.92 13.61
C LEU A 200 9.46 -12.49 14.35
N LYS A 201 9.47 -11.29 14.94
CA LYS A 201 10.67 -10.71 15.57
C LYS A 201 10.70 -10.84 17.10
N GLY A 202 9.54 -11.01 17.74
CA GLY A 202 9.38 -10.92 19.19
C GLY A 202 8.99 -9.50 19.64
N ASP A 203 8.91 -9.31 20.96
CA ASP A 203 8.58 -8.02 21.56
C ASP A 203 9.63 -6.98 21.18
N THR A 204 9.19 -5.80 20.74
CA THR A 204 10.08 -4.73 20.30
C THR A 204 9.62 -3.37 20.77
N HIS A 205 10.57 -2.46 20.92
CA HIS A 205 10.29 -1.07 21.24
C HIS A 205 9.56 -0.39 20.06
N GLU A 206 8.64 0.52 20.36
CA GLU A 206 7.75 1.19 19.41
C GLU A 206 8.48 1.81 18.21
N ASP A 207 9.50 2.63 18.49
CA ASP A 207 10.33 3.27 17.47
C ASP A 207 11.06 2.28 16.56
N SER A 208 11.53 1.16 17.13
CA SER A 208 12.17 0.09 16.35
C SER A 208 11.16 -0.65 15.49
N LEU A 209 9.93 -0.86 15.96
CA LEU A 209 8.85 -1.44 15.19
C LEU A 209 8.44 -0.53 14.03
N ASN A 210 8.32 0.78 14.28
CA ASN A 210 8.03 1.77 13.23
C ASN A 210 9.08 1.73 12.12
N ARG A 211 10.37 1.78 12.49
CA ARG A 211 11.47 1.70 11.52
C ARG A 211 11.42 0.43 10.66
N ILE A 212 11.07 -0.72 11.24
CA ILE A 212 10.96 -1.98 10.49
C ILE A 212 9.82 -1.91 9.48
N LEU A 213 8.65 -1.41 9.88
CA LEU A 213 7.48 -1.29 9.02
C LEU A 213 7.76 -0.35 7.84
N LEU A 214 8.35 0.81 8.11
CA LEU A 214 8.77 1.75 7.07
C LEU A 214 9.86 1.16 6.16
N SER A 215 10.80 0.38 6.72
CA SER A 215 11.83 -0.30 5.92
C SER A 215 11.25 -1.34 4.97
N ILE A 216 10.29 -2.15 5.45
CA ILE A 216 9.55 -3.12 4.63
C ILE A 216 8.82 -2.40 3.49
N GLN A 217 8.19 -1.27 3.80
CA GLN A 217 7.48 -0.48 2.80
C GLN A 217 8.41 0.12 1.75
N CYS A 218 9.53 0.72 2.15
CA CYS A 218 10.56 1.20 1.23
C CYS A 218 11.09 0.07 0.34
N LEU A 219 11.36 -1.10 0.92
CA LEU A 219 11.81 -2.28 0.17
C LEU A 219 10.78 -2.70 -0.88
N TRP A 220 9.50 -2.77 -0.51
CA TRP A 220 8.44 -3.13 -1.44
C TRP A 220 8.23 -2.09 -2.55
N SER A 221 8.33 -0.79 -2.22
CA SER A 221 8.33 0.28 -3.21
C SER A 221 9.48 0.10 -4.21
N LEU A 222 10.71 -0.16 -3.75
CA LEU A 222 11.85 -0.42 -4.61
C LEU A 222 11.66 -1.66 -5.48
N CYS A 223 11.13 -2.76 -4.92
CA CYS A 223 10.76 -3.95 -5.67
C CYS A 223 9.74 -3.64 -6.76
N ALA A 224 8.71 -2.83 -6.46
CA ALA A 224 7.71 -2.41 -7.44
C ALA A 224 8.33 -1.58 -8.58
N PHE A 225 9.24 -0.65 -8.26
CA PHE A 225 10.03 0.08 -9.25
C PHE A 225 10.87 -0.86 -10.12
N PHE A 226 11.57 -1.81 -9.52
CA PHE A 226 12.38 -2.78 -10.24
C PHE A 226 11.54 -3.62 -11.21
N ILE A 227 10.38 -4.10 -10.76
CA ILE A 227 9.43 -4.85 -11.60
C ILE A 227 8.93 -3.98 -12.75
N ARG A 228 8.51 -2.74 -12.48
CA ARG A 228 7.96 -1.82 -13.48
C ARG A 228 8.99 -1.43 -14.55
N TYR A 229 10.22 -1.11 -14.16
CA TYR A 229 11.20 -0.53 -15.09
C TYR A 229 12.18 -1.54 -15.67
N ARG A 230 12.48 -2.64 -14.97
CA ARG A 230 13.45 -3.65 -15.44
C ARG A 230 12.77 -4.94 -15.89
N LEU A 231 11.85 -5.48 -15.10
CA LEU A 231 11.19 -6.76 -15.45
C LEU A 231 10.22 -6.60 -16.62
N ALA A 232 9.45 -5.50 -16.68
CA ALA A 232 8.59 -5.23 -17.84
C ALA A 232 9.40 -5.05 -19.14
N ALA A 233 10.56 -4.40 -19.06
CA ALA A 233 11.47 -4.29 -20.21
C ALA A 233 12.01 -5.66 -20.65
N TYR A 234 12.37 -6.53 -19.70
CA TYR A 234 12.78 -7.90 -20.01
C TYR A 234 11.66 -8.74 -20.60
N ILE A 235 10.43 -8.69 -20.06
CA ILE A 235 9.30 -9.46 -20.60
C ILE A 235 8.95 -8.97 -22.01
N ILE A 236 8.94 -7.67 -22.26
CA ILE A 236 8.73 -7.14 -23.62
C ILE A 236 9.87 -7.58 -24.55
N PHE A 237 11.13 -7.49 -24.11
CA PHE A 237 12.28 -7.85 -24.94
C PHE A 237 12.40 -9.35 -25.22
N PHE A 238 12.07 -10.22 -24.25
CA PHE A 238 12.12 -11.68 -24.40
C PHE A 238 10.86 -12.30 -25.01
N CYS A 239 9.70 -11.66 -24.87
CA CYS A 239 8.42 -12.16 -25.40
C CYS A 239 8.05 -11.51 -26.76
N LEU A 240 8.62 -10.36 -27.13
CA LEU A 240 8.48 -9.73 -28.46
C LEU A 240 9.81 -9.67 -29.29
N PRO A 241 10.66 -10.71 -29.38
CA PRO A 241 11.71 -10.69 -30.41
C PRO A 241 11.15 -10.73 -31.85
N TRP A 242 9.86 -11.04 -32.04
CA TRP A 242 9.20 -11.08 -33.35
C TRP A 242 8.52 -9.80 -33.82
N LEU A 243 8.34 -8.78 -32.96
CA LEU A 243 7.66 -7.53 -33.33
C LEU A 243 8.63 -6.37 -33.64
N CYS A 244 9.87 -6.42 -33.15
CA CYS A 244 10.85 -5.33 -33.33
C CYS A 244 11.75 -5.43 -34.59
N VAL A 245 11.52 -6.39 -35.49
CA VAL A 245 12.28 -6.47 -36.76
C VAL A 245 11.50 -5.90 -37.95
N GLY A 246 10.20 -5.63 -37.83
CA GLY A 246 9.34 -5.27 -38.96
C GLY A 246 8.89 -3.80 -39.10
N GLU A 247 8.83 -3.01 -38.03
CA GLU A 247 8.11 -1.72 -38.06
C GLU A 247 8.97 -0.47 -37.76
N CYS A 248 10.28 -0.62 -37.57
CA CYS A 248 11.17 0.52 -37.31
C CYS A 248 11.55 1.36 -38.54
N VAL A 249 10.99 1.11 -39.74
CA VAL A 249 11.40 1.85 -40.97
C VAL A 249 10.27 2.67 -41.62
N THR A 250 8.98 2.49 -41.31
CA THR A 250 7.91 3.06 -42.16
C THR A 250 6.93 4.03 -41.49
N VAL A 251 7.05 4.32 -40.19
CA VAL A 251 6.16 5.30 -39.53
C VAL A 251 6.69 6.74 -39.63
N GLY A 252 7.98 6.93 -39.94
CA GLY A 252 8.60 8.25 -40.08
C GLY A 252 8.22 9.03 -41.35
N GLU A 253 7.62 8.39 -42.37
CA GLU A 253 7.36 9.03 -43.67
C GLU A 253 5.88 9.28 -43.99
N ARG A 254 4.91 8.81 -43.18
CA ARG A 254 3.47 8.99 -43.47
C ARG A 254 2.77 10.15 -42.75
N ILE A 255 3.49 10.94 -41.94
CA ILE A 255 2.93 12.13 -41.27
C ILE A 255 3.38 13.43 -41.99
N ALA A 256 4.25 13.34 -43.01
CA ALA A 256 4.67 14.49 -43.82
C ALA A 256 3.76 14.77 -45.04
N LEU A 257 2.73 13.95 -45.28
CA LEU A 257 1.79 14.10 -46.39
C LEU A 257 0.37 13.67 -45.95
N MET A 258 -0.24 14.43 -45.04
CA MET A 258 -1.70 14.58 -44.87
C MET A 258 -2.01 15.89 -44.17
#